data_AF-M2ZC53-F1
#
_entry.id   AF-M2ZC53-F1
#
_cell.length_a   1.000
_cell.length_b   1.000
_cell.length_c   1.000
_cell.angle_alpha   90.00
_cell.angle_beta   90.00
_cell.angle_gamma   90.00
#
_symmetry.space_group_name_H-M   'P 1'
#
loop_
_entity.id
_entity.type
_entity.pdbx_description
1 polymer ?
#
loop_
_entity_poly.entity_id
_entity_poly.type
_entity_poly.pdbx_seq_one_letter_code
_entity_poly.pdbx_strand_id
1 'polypeptide(L)'
;MSRRLGKLSAGVATTGIVFGAVAVLTAGTAAAATTYATGTVAYMCNFPGIGQQQLDVKASFVGPDSVASGATATPSSVGGTATINATINALLNAANYDGVRGKANMPITATNATPTSATVSNLDVPTQINPYVPGPRTFNIVQDAGTSVPTLTAGAPGSGVISLGTTINAPLDFHKKDGSWTTWNFNCTVKNTNPAQNRAFSPAIPIT
;
A
#
# COMPACT_ATOMS: atom_id res chain seq x y z
N MET A 1 -76.79 -13.79 47.60
CA MET A 1 -77.21 -14.85 46.65
C MET A 1 -76.27 -14.77 45.46
N SER A 2 -75.56 -15.76 44.94
CA SER A 2 -75.34 -17.20 45.19
C SER A 2 -74.03 -17.50 44.44
N ARG A 3 -73.02 -18.18 45.03
CA ARG A 3 -72.65 -19.59 44.76
C ARG A 3 -72.75 -19.97 43.26
N ARG A 4 -71.84 -20.68 42.60
CA ARG A 4 -70.52 -21.33 42.83
C ARG A 4 -70.35 -22.25 41.59
N LEU A 5 -69.11 -22.57 41.20
CA LEU A 5 -68.67 -23.82 40.50
C LEU A 5 -69.16 -24.03 39.05
N GLY A 6 -68.45 -24.60 38.09
CA GLY A 6 -67.23 -25.43 37.98
C GLY A 6 -67.34 -26.16 36.62
N LYS A 7 -66.29 -26.42 35.85
CA LYS A 7 -65.44 -27.66 35.81
C LYS A 7 -64.51 -27.49 34.57
N LEU A 8 -63.18 -27.54 34.67
CA LEU A 8 -62.27 -28.70 34.65
C LEU A 8 -62.22 -29.52 33.34
N SER A 9 -61.06 -29.44 32.66
CA SER A 9 -60.28 -30.53 32.00
C SER A 9 -59.03 -29.86 31.37
N ALA A 10 -57.84 -29.85 31.97
CA ALA A 10 -56.84 -30.92 32.18
C ALA A 10 -56.08 -31.35 30.90
N GLY A 11 -54.75 -31.18 30.94
CA GLY A 11 -53.73 -31.80 30.07
C GLY A 11 -53.11 -30.83 29.05
N VAL A 12 -51.80 -30.68 28.86
CA VAL A 12 -50.59 -31.35 29.36
C VAL A 12 -49.45 -30.33 29.23
N ALA A 13 -48.52 -30.34 30.19
CA ALA A 13 -47.31 -29.52 30.18
C ALA A 13 -46.31 -30.00 29.13
N THR A 14 -45.70 -29.06 28.41
CA THR A 14 -44.34 -29.22 27.86
C THR A 14 -43.61 -27.89 27.95
N THR A 15 -42.71 -27.85 28.92
CA THR A 15 -41.50 -27.03 29.03
C THR A 15 -40.84 -26.71 27.69
N GLY A 16 -40.38 -25.47 27.48
CA GLY A 16 -39.68 -25.13 26.25
C GLY A 16 -39.11 -23.72 26.12
N ILE A 17 -38.30 -23.31 27.11
CA ILE A 17 -37.15 -22.39 26.99
C ILE A 17 -37.34 -21.00 26.33
N VAL A 18 -37.23 -19.97 27.17
CA VAL A 18 -36.86 -18.61 26.78
C VAL A 18 -35.44 -18.66 26.20
N PHE A 19 -35.30 -18.54 24.88
CA PHE A 19 -34.03 -18.11 24.27
C PHE A 19 -34.24 -16.73 23.67
N GLY A 20 -33.82 -15.73 24.43
CA GLY A 20 -33.56 -14.40 23.90
C GLY A 20 -32.49 -14.53 22.83
N ALA A 21 -32.87 -14.34 21.57
CA ALA A 21 -31.93 -14.08 20.51
C ALA A 21 -31.35 -12.68 20.74
N VAL A 22 -30.34 -12.58 21.60
CA VAL A 22 -29.37 -11.50 21.50
C VAL A 22 -28.64 -11.77 20.20
N ALA A 23 -29.19 -11.25 19.10
CA ALA A 23 -28.43 -11.05 17.89
C ALA A 23 -27.31 -10.08 18.25
N VAL A 24 -26.17 -10.62 18.67
CA VAL A 24 -24.91 -9.90 18.65
C VAL A 24 -24.59 -9.74 17.16
N LEU A 25 -25.28 -8.78 16.53
CA LEU A 25 -24.79 -8.19 15.30
C LEU A 25 -23.47 -7.55 15.70
N THR A 26 -22.39 -8.29 15.49
CA THR A 26 -21.07 -7.72 15.35
C THR A 26 -21.13 -6.84 14.11
N ALA A 27 -21.70 -5.64 14.26
CA ALA A 27 -21.47 -4.55 13.36
C ALA A 27 -19.96 -4.40 13.34
N GLY A 28 -19.33 -4.93 12.29
CA GLY A 28 -17.92 -4.70 12.06
C GLY A 28 -17.76 -3.19 12.04
N THR A 29 -17.19 -2.64 13.11
CA THR A 29 -16.81 -1.24 13.17
C THR A 29 -15.98 -1.00 11.92
N ALA A 30 -16.53 -0.22 10.99
CA ALA A 30 -15.78 0.25 9.85
C ALA A 30 -14.56 0.98 10.42
N ALA A 31 -13.40 0.33 10.38
CA ALA A 31 -12.16 0.95 10.81
C ALA A 31 -12.02 2.20 9.94
N ALA A 32 -11.95 3.36 10.59
CA ALA A 32 -11.66 4.59 9.89
C ALA A 32 -10.33 4.41 9.16
N ALA A 33 -10.31 4.83 7.89
CA ALA A 33 -9.23 4.57 6.97
C ALA A 33 -8.45 5.86 6.76
N THR A 34 -7.18 5.86 7.18
CA THR A 34 -6.24 6.96 7.01
C THR A 34 -5.37 6.71 5.79
N THR A 35 -5.11 7.78 5.03
CA THR A 35 -4.08 7.76 4.00
C THR A 35 -2.73 8.10 4.63
N TYR A 36 -1.77 7.21 4.43
CA TYR A 36 -0.39 7.35 4.87
C TYR A 36 0.48 7.61 3.65
N ALA A 37 1.36 8.60 3.72
CA ALA A 37 2.22 8.96 2.60
C ALA A 37 3.65 9.31 3.05
N THR A 38 4.61 9.09 2.16
CA THR A 38 5.97 9.59 2.33
C THR A 38 6.10 11.02 1.81
N GLY A 39 7.15 11.72 2.25
CA GLY A 39 7.72 12.82 1.47
C GLY A 39 8.34 12.32 0.16
N THR A 40 9.04 13.21 -0.55
CA THR A 40 9.91 12.78 -1.65
C THR A 40 11.13 12.08 -1.10
N VAL A 41 11.36 10.84 -1.53
CA VAL A 41 12.58 10.08 -1.24
C VAL A 41 13.38 9.94 -2.53
N ALA A 42 14.59 10.49 -2.54
CA ALA A 42 15.49 10.37 -3.68
C ALA A 42 16.21 9.01 -3.65
N TYR A 43 16.07 8.26 -4.73
CA TYR A 43 16.84 7.05 -5.02
C TYR A 43 17.83 7.31 -6.16
N MET A 44 18.94 6.59 -6.15
CA MET A 44 19.89 6.55 -7.25
C MET A 44 19.71 5.21 -7.98
N CYS A 45 19.27 5.27 -9.24
CA CYS A 45 19.03 4.11 -10.09
C CYS A 45 20.07 4.05 -11.21
N ASN A 46 20.50 2.85 -11.59
CA ASN A 46 21.35 2.68 -12.77
C ASN A 46 20.49 2.59 -14.03
N PHE A 47 20.58 3.60 -14.90
CA PHE A 47 19.88 3.63 -16.20
C PHE A 47 20.80 3.02 -17.27
N PRO A 48 20.37 1.97 -17.99
CA PRO A 48 21.16 1.38 -19.07
C PRO A 48 21.58 2.44 -20.11
N GLY A 49 22.88 2.54 -20.37
CA GLY A 49 23.44 3.50 -21.34
C GLY A 49 23.57 4.96 -20.86
N ILE A 50 23.04 5.32 -19.69
CA ILE A 50 23.15 6.67 -19.10
C ILE A 50 24.00 6.65 -17.81
N GLY A 51 23.94 5.55 -17.04
CA GLY A 51 24.61 5.40 -15.76
C GLY A 51 23.71 5.75 -14.57
N GLN A 52 24.32 6.03 -13.41
CA GLN A 52 23.58 6.27 -12.18
C GLN A 52 22.90 7.64 -12.19
N GLN A 53 21.58 7.66 -11.97
CA GLN A 53 20.76 8.86 -12.00
C GLN A 53 19.75 8.88 -10.86
N GLN A 54 19.33 10.08 -10.47
CA GLN A 54 18.34 10.25 -9.42
C GLN A 54 16.92 9.97 -9.92
N LEU A 55 16.15 9.25 -9.12
CA LEU A 55 14.72 9.00 -9.24
C LEU A 55 14.04 9.46 -7.94
N ASP A 56 13.10 10.38 -8.05
CA ASP A 56 12.35 10.90 -6.90
C ASP A 56 11.07 10.10 -6.72
N VAL A 57 10.95 9.41 -5.57
CA VAL A 57 9.82 8.53 -5.28
C VAL A 57 8.93 9.13 -4.20
N LYS A 58 7.62 9.07 -4.40
CA LYS A 58 6.61 9.27 -3.36
C LYS A 58 5.74 8.02 -3.32
N ALA A 59 5.42 7.54 -2.13
CA ALA A 59 4.55 6.39 -1.95
C ALA A 59 3.41 6.73 -0.99
N SER A 60 2.28 6.04 -1.16
CA SER A 60 1.12 6.14 -0.28
C SER A 60 0.43 4.79 -0.13
N PHE A 61 -0.30 4.64 0.96
CA PHE A 61 -1.26 3.56 1.16
C PHE A 61 -2.40 4.02 2.04
N VAL A 62 -3.49 3.26 2.06
CA VAL A 62 -4.62 3.42 2.97
C VAL A 62 -4.60 2.29 4.00
N GLY A 63 -4.62 2.67 5.28
CA GLY A 63 -4.60 1.75 6.41
C GLY A 63 -5.56 2.20 7.51
N PRO A 64 -5.72 1.41 8.58
CA PRO A 64 -6.59 1.78 9.69
C PRO A 64 -5.99 2.92 10.51
N ASP A 65 -6.84 3.79 11.07
CA ASP A 65 -6.44 4.92 11.92
C ASP A 65 -5.69 4.50 13.19
N SER A 66 -5.92 3.27 13.66
CA SER A 66 -5.19 2.61 14.75
C SER A 66 -5.34 1.09 14.63
N VAL A 67 -4.43 0.34 15.27
CA VAL A 67 -4.47 -1.13 15.27
C VAL A 67 -4.31 -1.63 16.70
N ALA A 68 -5.17 -2.54 17.15
CA ALA A 68 -5.01 -3.15 18.46
C ALA A 68 -3.71 -3.98 18.54
N SER A 69 -3.06 -4.00 19.70
CA SER A 69 -1.88 -4.83 19.93
C SER A 69 -2.16 -6.30 19.58
N GLY A 70 -1.27 -6.92 18.79
CA GLY A 70 -1.43 -8.29 18.29
C GLY A 70 -2.43 -8.46 17.15
N ALA A 71 -3.17 -7.42 16.75
CA ALA A 71 -4.05 -7.47 15.59
C ALA A 71 -3.27 -7.29 14.29
N THR A 72 -3.84 -7.81 13.20
CA THR A 72 -3.27 -7.73 11.86
C THR A 72 -3.93 -6.64 11.02
N ALA A 73 -3.15 -5.96 10.18
CA ALA A 73 -3.66 -5.04 9.17
C ALA A 73 -2.95 -5.28 7.83
N THR A 74 -3.72 -5.26 6.74
CA THR A 74 -3.20 -5.28 5.38
C THR A 74 -3.48 -3.93 4.73
N PRO A 75 -2.46 -3.15 4.36
CA PRO A 75 -2.67 -1.90 3.64
C PRO A 75 -3.40 -2.11 2.30
N SER A 76 -4.13 -1.09 1.88
CA SER A 76 -4.85 -1.07 0.60
C SER A 76 -4.51 0.21 -0.16
N SER A 77 -4.93 0.30 -1.42
CA SER A 77 -4.67 1.46 -2.28
C SER A 77 -3.19 1.88 -2.28
N VAL A 78 -2.29 0.90 -2.27
CA VAL A 78 -0.85 1.14 -2.30
C VAL A 78 -0.50 1.73 -3.65
N GLY A 79 0.25 2.83 -3.66
CA GLY A 79 0.58 3.50 -4.90
C GLY A 79 1.64 4.56 -4.68
N GLY A 80 1.88 5.33 -5.72
CA GLY A 80 2.88 6.37 -5.66
C GLY A 80 3.23 6.94 -7.01
N THR A 81 4.30 7.70 -7.01
CA THR A 81 4.86 8.32 -8.20
C THR A 81 6.37 8.17 -8.20
N ALA A 82 6.93 7.97 -9.39
CA ALA A 82 8.36 8.04 -9.63
C ALA A 82 8.65 9.15 -10.64
N THR A 83 9.47 10.12 -10.26
CA THR A 83 9.78 11.30 -11.08
C THR A 83 11.24 11.27 -11.50
N ILE A 84 11.48 11.30 -12.80
CA ILE A 84 12.80 11.53 -13.38
C ILE A 84 13.02 13.02 -13.62
N ASN A 85 14.26 13.48 -13.48
CA ASN A 85 14.61 14.86 -13.74
C ASN A 85 14.55 15.20 -15.25
N ALA A 86 14.65 16.50 -15.56
CA ALA A 86 14.58 16.99 -16.94
C ALA A 86 15.70 16.46 -17.84
N THR A 87 16.90 16.25 -17.30
CA THR A 87 18.05 15.72 -18.04
C THR A 87 17.80 14.31 -18.53
N ILE A 88 17.31 13.43 -17.64
CA ILE A 88 16.98 12.04 -18.00
C ILE A 88 15.84 12.02 -19.01
N ASN A 89 14.80 12.84 -18.82
CA ASN A 89 13.68 12.91 -19.75
C ASN A 89 14.14 13.34 -21.16
N ALA A 90 15.03 14.33 -21.25
CA ALA A 90 15.63 14.76 -22.52
C ALA A 90 16.49 13.66 -23.17
N LEU A 91 17.28 12.92 -22.37
CA LEU A 91 18.09 11.80 -22.87
C LEU A 91 17.23 10.65 -23.39
N LEU A 92 16.17 10.28 -22.66
CA LEU A 92 15.22 9.26 -23.10
C LEU A 92 14.56 9.66 -24.42
N ASN A 93 14.12 10.92 -24.54
CA ASN A 93 13.55 11.43 -25.77
C ASN A 93 14.54 11.41 -26.95
N ALA A 94 15.81 11.77 -26.71
CA ALA A 94 16.88 11.71 -27.71
C ALA A 94 17.19 10.26 -28.14
N ALA A 95 17.05 9.30 -27.22
CA ALA A 95 17.14 7.87 -27.49
C ALA A 95 15.83 7.26 -28.05
N ASN A 96 14.87 8.10 -28.46
CA ASN A 96 13.57 7.72 -29.02
C ASN A 96 12.62 6.97 -28.07
N TYR A 97 12.80 7.09 -26.76
CA TYR A 97 11.84 6.57 -25.78
C TYR A 97 10.79 7.62 -25.42
N ASP A 98 9.52 7.21 -25.34
CA ASP A 98 8.37 8.07 -25.05
C ASP A 98 7.35 7.43 -24.08
N GLY A 99 7.55 6.20 -23.64
CA GLY A 99 6.67 5.56 -22.68
C GLY A 99 7.31 4.53 -21.79
N VAL A 100 6.57 4.12 -20.77
CA VAL A 100 6.97 3.08 -19.83
C VAL A 100 5.75 2.25 -19.41
N ARG A 101 6.00 1.00 -19.05
CA ARG A 101 5.08 0.11 -18.30
C ARG A 101 5.89 -0.88 -17.50
N GLY A 102 5.22 -1.70 -16.69
CA GLY A 102 5.84 -2.87 -16.08
C GLY A 102 5.42 -3.03 -14.64
N LYS A 103 6.32 -3.57 -13.82
CA LYS A 103 6.05 -3.82 -12.40
C LYS A 103 7.14 -3.23 -11.53
N ALA A 104 6.78 -2.86 -10.30
CA ALA A 104 7.71 -2.39 -9.28
C ALA A 104 7.58 -3.24 -8.01
N ASN A 105 8.73 -3.48 -7.37
CA ASN A 105 8.84 -4.14 -6.08
C ASN A 105 9.37 -3.13 -5.08
N MET A 106 8.60 -2.89 -4.02
CA MET A 106 8.87 -1.87 -3.01
C MET A 106 9.10 -2.55 -1.65
N PRO A 107 10.36 -2.78 -1.27
CA PRO A 107 10.71 -3.17 0.09
C PRO A 107 10.23 -2.12 1.09
N ILE A 108 9.75 -2.58 2.24
CA ILE A 108 9.36 -1.76 3.37
C ILE A 108 10.00 -2.30 4.65
N THR A 109 10.22 -1.40 5.61
CA THR A 109 10.60 -1.75 6.97
C THR A 109 9.53 -1.24 7.93
N ALA A 110 9.21 -2.01 8.95
CA ALA A 110 8.26 -1.64 9.98
C ALA A 110 8.90 -1.68 11.36
N THR A 111 8.61 -0.67 12.20
CA THR A 111 8.93 -0.67 13.63
C THR A 111 7.67 -0.98 14.43
N ASN A 112 7.85 -1.69 15.55
CA ASN A 112 6.75 -2.14 16.42
C ASN A 112 5.65 -2.92 15.65
N ALA A 113 6.04 -3.67 14.63
CA ALA A 113 5.19 -4.57 13.87
C ALA A 113 6.00 -5.75 13.34
N THR A 114 5.32 -6.86 13.03
CA THR A 114 5.93 -8.06 12.43
C THR A 114 5.25 -8.44 11.11
N PRO A 115 6.02 -8.83 10.08
CA PRO A 115 7.48 -8.83 10.02
C PRO A 115 8.07 -7.41 10.04
N THR A 116 9.31 -7.27 10.53
CA THR A 116 10.04 -5.98 10.57
C THR A 116 10.49 -5.52 9.19
N SER A 117 10.51 -6.41 8.21
CA SER A 117 10.76 -6.12 6.80
C SER A 117 9.87 -6.98 5.91
N ALA A 118 9.33 -6.38 4.86
CA ALA A 118 8.54 -7.07 3.85
C ALA A 118 8.74 -6.39 2.48
N THR A 119 8.14 -6.94 1.43
CA THR A 119 8.14 -6.32 0.11
C THR A 119 6.72 -6.27 -0.42
N VAL A 120 6.27 -5.08 -0.80
CA VAL A 120 5.11 -4.95 -1.67
C VAL A 120 5.58 -5.31 -3.07
N SER A 121 5.03 -6.36 -3.66
CA SER A 121 5.50 -6.88 -4.95
C SER A 121 4.44 -6.73 -6.03
N ASN A 122 4.90 -6.66 -7.28
CA ASN A 122 4.07 -6.54 -8.47
C ASN A 122 3.16 -5.30 -8.48
N LEU A 123 3.59 -4.18 -7.89
CA LEU A 123 2.90 -2.89 -8.09
C LEU A 123 2.89 -2.56 -9.58
N ASP A 124 1.73 -2.14 -10.09
CA ASP A 124 1.56 -1.84 -11.50
C ASP A 124 2.17 -0.50 -11.85
N VAL A 125 3.00 -0.50 -12.89
CA VAL A 125 3.35 0.72 -13.63
C VAL A 125 2.52 0.68 -14.91
N PRO A 126 1.33 1.31 -14.92
CA PRO A 126 0.45 1.26 -16.07
C PRO A 126 1.14 1.84 -17.30
N THR A 127 0.68 1.43 -18.48
CA THR A 127 1.20 1.94 -19.74
C THR A 127 0.99 3.46 -19.81
N GLN A 128 2.10 4.18 -19.83
CA GLN A 128 2.15 5.64 -19.84
C GLN A 128 3.01 6.09 -21.01
N ILE A 129 2.38 6.21 -22.18
CA ILE A 129 3.01 6.72 -23.41
C ILE A 129 2.56 8.16 -23.58
N ASN A 130 3.51 9.09 -23.57
CA ASN A 130 3.23 10.51 -23.68
C ASN A 130 4.27 11.16 -24.59
N PRO A 131 3.87 12.13 -25.44
CA PRO A 131 4.84 12.89 -26.20
C PRO A 131 5.80 13.61 -25.25
N TYR A 132 7.04 13.81 -25.72
CA TYR A 132 8.04 14.51 -24.94
C TYR A 132 7.62 15.96 -24.67
N VAL A 133 7.61 16.32 -23.39
CA VAL A 133 7.49 17.69 -22.91
C VAL A 133 8.77 18.00 -22.13
N PRO A 134 9.48 19.11 -22.43
CA PRO A 134 10.66 19.51 -21.68
C PRO A 134 10.36 19.69 -20.18
N GLY A 135 11.23 19.14 -19.34
CA GLY A 135 11.09 19.19 -17.88
C GLY A 135 11.08 17.80 -17.24
N PRO A 136 10.89 17.72 -15.90
CA PRO A 136 10.74 16.45 -15.20
C PRO A 136 9.56 15.65 -15.72
N ARG A 137 9.65 14.32 -15.66
CA ARG A 137 8.56 13.42 -16.03
C ARG A 137 8.20 12.53 -14.86
N THR A 138 6.92 12.46 -14.56
CA THR A 138 6.37 11.65 -13.46
C THR A 138 5.62 10.46 -14.02
N PHE A 139 5.86 9.29 -13.42
CA PHE A 139 5.19 8.04 -13.71
C PHE A 139 4.36 7.62 -12.50
N ASN A 140 3.12 7.25 -12.76
CA ASN A 140 2.22 6.71 -11.76
C ASN A 140 2.53 5.24 -11.50
N ILE A 141 2.39 4.84 -10.24
CA ILE A 141 2.51 3.47 -9.75
C ILE A 141 1.25 3.19 -8.95
N VAL A 142 0.55 2.10 -9.24
CA VAL A 142 -0.75 1.79 -8.63
C VAL A 142 -0.81 0.34 -8.17
N GLN A 143 -1.60 0.08 -7.15
CA GLN A 143 -2.01 -1.27 -6.79
C GLN A 143 -3.03 -1.77 -7.82
N ASP A 144 -2.78 -2.97 -8.34
CA ASP A 144 -3.69 -3.72 -9.19
C ASP A 144 -4.07 -5.06 -8.53
N ALA A 145 -4.87 -5.87 -9.23
CA ALA A 145 -5.27 -7.19 -8.73
C ALA A 145 -4.09 -8.18 -8.58
N GLY A 146 -2.96 -7.96 -9.26
CA GLY A 146 -1.76 -8.79 -9.18
C GLY A 146 -0.76 -8.35 -8.10
N THR A 147 -1.01 -7.20 -7.46
CA THR A 147 -0.15 -6.64 -6.43
C THR A 147 -0.26 -7.45 -5.14
N SER A 148 0.87 -7.88 -4.59
CA SER A 148 0.92 -8.52 -3.27
C SER A 148 1.36 -7.50 -2.22
N VAL A 149 0.45 -7.19 -1.30
CA VAL A 149 0.69 -6.30 -0.17
C VAL A 149 0.83 -7.15 1.10
N PRO A 150 1.93 -7.02 1.86
CA PRO A 150 2.14 -7.82 3.07
C PRO A 150 1.16 -7.41 4.19
N THR A 151 0.62 -8.41 4.87
CA THR A 151 -0.09 -8.23 6.15
C THR A 151 0.93 -8.05 7.27
N LEU A 152 0.72 -7.04 8.12
CA LEU A 152 1.54 -6.76 9.29
C LEU A 152 0.75 -7.02 10.57
N THR A 153 1.41 -7.56 11.59
CA THR A 153 0.86 -7.73 12.95
C THR A 153 1.41 -6.63 13.84
N ALA A 154 0.54 -5.86 14.48
CA ALA A 154 0.92 -4.80 15.40
C ALA A 154 1.59 -5.35 16.66
N GLY A 155 2.64 -4.68 17.11
CA GLY A 155 3.39 -5.01 18.31
C GLY A 155 2.72 -4.53 19.60
N ALA A 156 3.52 -4.02 20.54
CA ALA A 156 3.03 -3.53 21.82
C ALA A 156 2.31 -2.16 21.67
N PRO A 157 1.42 -1.78 22.61
CA PRO A 157 0.80 -0.46 22.61
C PRO A 157 1.82 0.68 22.49
N GLY A 158 1.53 1.67 21.65
CA GLY A 158 2.45 2.74 21.29
C GLY A 158 2.27 3.21 19.85
N SER A 159 3.36 3.25 19.09
CA SER A 159 3.36 3.73 17.70
C SER A 159 4.10 2.75 16.79
N GLY A 160 3.48 2.41 15.67
CA GLY A 160 4.08 1.65 14.58
C GLY A 160 4.43 2.57 13.42
N VAL A 161 5.65 2.45 12.89
CA VAL A 161 6.11 3.24 11.75
C VAL A 161 6.48 2.31 10.60
N ILE A 162 5.87 2.54 9.45
CA ILE A 162 6.27 1.91 8.19
C ILE A 162 7.18 2.90 7.46
N SER A 163 8.24 2.40 6.83
CA SER A 163 9.17 3.20 6.02
C SER A 163 9.49 2.47 4.72
N LEU A 164 9.77 3.23 3.66
CA LEU A 164 10.34 2.65 2.44
C LEU A 164 11.71 2.03 2.73
N GLY A 165 11.99 0.92 2.04
CA GLY A 165 13.28 0.25 2.09
C GLY A 165 14.40 1.07 1.47
N THR A 166 15.64 0.60 1.64
CA THR A 166 16.84 1.24 1.09
C THR A 166 17.07 0.90 -0.38
N THR A 167 16.41 -0.14 -0.89
CA THR A 167 16.52 -0.58 -2.28
C THR A 167 15.14 -0.69 -2.91
N ILE A 168 15.08 -0.45 -4.22
CA ILE A 168 13.88 -0.66 -5.04
C ILE A 168 14.32 -1.44 -6.28
N ASN A 169 13.53 -2.43 -6.67
CA ASN A 169 13.70 -3.14 -7.93
C ASN A 169 12.48 -2.90 -8.82
N ALA A 170 12.70 -2.58 -10.08
CA ALA A 170 11.63 -2.37 -11.04
C ALA A 170 12.00 -2.94 -12.42
N PRO A 171 11.47 -4.10 -12.80
CA PRO A 171 11.47 -4.56 -14.19
C PRO A 171 10.43 -3.74 -14.99
N LEU A 172 10.94 -2.88 -15.87
CA LEU A 172 10.14 -1.96 -16.67
C LEU A 172 10.38 -2.20 -18.16
N ASP A 173 9.34 -2.08 -18.96
CA ASP A 173 9.47 -1.99 -20.41
C ASP A 173 9.39 -0.52 -20.82
N PHE A 174 10.34 -0.07 -21.62
CA PHE A 174 10.37 1.26 -22.20
C PHE A 174 9.87 1.22 -23.64
N HIS A 175 8.88 2.06 -23.93
CA HIS A 175 8.30 2.21 -25.26
C HIS A 175 9.18 3.15 -26.09
N LYS A 176 9.49 2.71 -27.32
CA LYS A 176 10.11 3.55 -28.33
C LYS A 176 9.06 4.15 -29.25
N LYS A 177 9.37 5.31 -29.82
CA LYS A 177 8.51 6.01 -30.80
C LYS A 177 8.20 5.18 -32.06
N ASP A 178 8.98 4.12 -32.33
CA ASP A 178 8.73 3.16 -33.42
C ASP A 178 7.69 2.08 -33.07
N GLY A 179 7.13 2.11 -31.85
CA GLY A 179 6.13 1.16 -31.36
C GLY A 179 6.70 -0.05 -30.62
N SER A 180 8.04 -0.22 -30.61
CA SER A 180 8.68 -1.34 -29.93
C SER A 180 8.84 -1.12 -28.43
N TRP A 181 8.94 -2.22 -27.68
CA TRP A 181 9.20 -2.22 -26.24
C TRP A 181 10.57 -2.82 -25.95
N THR A 182 11.31 -2.20 -25.02
CA THR A 182 12.61 -2.70 -24.55
C THR A 182 12.58 -2.88 -23.05
N THR A 183 12.86 -4.10 -22.58
CA THR A 183 12.87 -4.43 -21.15
C THR A 183 14.16 -3.97 -20.48
N TRP A 184 14.02 -3.19 -19.41
CA TRP A 184 15.09 -2.70 -18.55
C TRP A 184 14.81 -3.11 -17.10
N ASN A 185 15.86 -3.55 -16.39
CA ASN A 185 15.75 -3.86 -14.97
C ASN A 185 16.44 -2.78 -14.15
N PHE A 186 15.67 -2.08 -13.33
CA PHE A 186 16.18 -1.04 -12.46
C PHE A 186 16.49 -1.59 -11.09
N ASN A 187 17.70 -1.32 -10.62
CA ASN A 187 18.08 -1.50 -9.23
C ASN A 187 18.47 -0.12 -8.69
N CYS A 188 17.66 0.35 -7.76
CA CYS A 188 17.81 1.67 -7.16
C CYS A 188 18.20 1.53 -5.70
N THR A 189 19.08 2.40 -5.24
CA THR A 189 19.46 2.51 -3.82
C THR A 189 19.12 3.90 -3.32
N VAL A 190 18.67 4.04 -2.08
CA VAL A 190 18.40 5.36 -1.50
C VAL A 190 19.63 6.25 -1.64
N LYS A 191 19.44 7.50 -2.06
CA LYS A 191 20.52 8.48 -2.13
C LYS A 191 20.95 8.84 -0.70
N ASN A 192 22.23 8.69 -0.40
CA ASN A 192 22.77 9.13 0.87
C ASN A 192 22.77 10.67 0.92
N THR A 193 22.17 11.24 1.96
CA THR A 193 22.13 12.68 2.23
C THR A 193 22.56 12.93 3.67
N ASN A 194 22.99 14.15 3.97
CA ASN A 194 23.26 14.59 5.34
C ASN A 194 22.46 15.88 5.62
N PRO A 195 21.43 15.86 6.49
CA PRO A 195 20.94 14.71 7.25
C PRO A 195 20.31 13.63 6.37
N ALA A 196 20.16 12.41 6.91
CA ALA A 196 19.53 11.29 6.19
C ALA A 196 18.08 11.62 5.82
N GLN A 197 17.66 11.20 4.62
CA GLN A 197 16.29 11.42 4.15
C GLN A 197 15.27 10.68 5.02
N ASN A 198 14.14 11.33 5.32
CA ASN A 198 13.02 10.67 5.98
C ASN A 198 12.26 9.80 4.98
N ARG A 199 12.25 8.48 5.20
CA ARG A 199 11.53 7.49 4.38
C ARG A 199 10.25 6.99 5.04
N ALA A 200 9.93 7.48 6.23
CA ALA A 200 8.76 7.04 6.96
C ALA A 200 7.49 7.55 6.29
N PHE A 201 6.48 6.69 6.30
CA PHE A 201 5.12 7.11 6.03
C PHE A 201 4.61 7.91 7.22
N SER A 202 3.83 8.95 6.93
CA SER A 202 3.23 9.84 7.91
C SER A 202 1.71 9.89 7.70
N PRO A 203 0.90 9.95 8.77
CA PRO A 203 1.29 9.89 10.19
C PRO A 203 1.82 8.52 10.62
N ALA A 204 2.37 8.39 11.83
CA ALA A 204 2.64 7.06 12.40
C ALA A 204 1.32 6.39 12.82
N ILE A 205 1.28 5.05 12.81
CA ILE A 205 0.07 4.28 13.15
C ILE A 205 0.02 4.05 14.66
N PRO A 206 -0.99 4.56 15.39
CA PRO A 206 -1.19 4.22 16.80
C PRO A 206 -1.47 2.73 16.98
N ILE A 207 -0.84 2.14 17.99
CA ILE A 207 -1.10 0.78 18.45
C ILE A 207 -1.73 0.87 19.83
N THR A 208 -2.94 0.32 19.97
CA THR A 208 -3.76 0.43 21.19
C THR A 208 -3.83 -0.85 21.97
#